data_AF-A0A9E1KLU2-F1
#
_entry.id   AF-A0A9E1KLU2-F1
#
_cell.length_a   1.000
_cell.length_b   1.000
_cell.length_c   1.000
_cell.angle_alpha   90.00
_cell.angle_beta   90.00
_cell.angle_gamma   90.00
#
_symmetry.space_group_name_H-M   'P 1'
#
loop_
_entity.id
_entity.type
_entity.pdbx_description
1 polymer ?
#
loop_
_entity_poly.entity_id
_entity_poly.type
_entity_poly.pdbx_seq_one_letter_code
_entity_poly.pdbx_strand_id
1 'polypeptide(L)'
;MRKFLLAIWASTTLLPAVTLQAAQEIETVAVIASRTEQPLSAISNSVSVIGAQQLKLIDAVHVSEALHRVPGAWISRGNGQEHLTAIRSPVLTGPGSCGAFYMA
;
A
#
# COMPACT_ATOMS: atom_id res chain seq x y z
N MET A 1 -16.59 61.13 45.03
CA MET A 1 -15.85 61.31 43.76
C MET A 1 -14.99 60.07 43.52
N ARG A 2 -15.00 59.55 42.29
CA ARG A 2 -14.13 58.51 41.69
C ARG A 2 -14.12 57.11 42.31
N LYS A 3 -14.98 56.29 41.69
CA LYS A 3 -14.96 54.83 41.57
C LYS A 3 -13.63 54.40 40.91
N PHE A 4 -12.86 53.52 41.55
CA PHE A 4 -11.74 52.83 40.91
C PHE A 4 -12.12 51.36 40.71
N LEU A 5 -12.53 51.06 39.48
CA LEU A 5 -12.72 49.73 38.94
C LEU A 5 -11.37 48.99 38.91
N LEU A 6 -11.24 47.92 39.69
CA LEU A 6 -10.27 46.86 39.42
C LEU A 6 -10.96 45.85 38.48
N ALA A 7 -10.75 46.06 37.18
CA ALA A 7 -11.23 45.21 36.11
C ALA A 7 -10.43 43.89 36.11
N ILE A 8 -11.10 42.80 36.50
CA ILE A 8 -10.61 41.43 36.36
C ILE A 8 -10.58 41.13 34.86
N TRP A 9 -9.39 41.07 34.26
CA TRP A 9 -9.21 40.56 32.91
C TRP A 9 -9.41 39.05 32.93
N ALA A 10 -10.64 38.61 32.63
CA ALA A 10 -10.92 37.23 32.28
C ALA A 10 -10.36 36.98 30.87
N SER A 11 -9.10 36.56 30.79
CA SER A 11 -8.47 36.07 29.57
C SER A 11 -9.12 34.73 29.19
N THR A 12 -10.23 34.78 28.46
CA THR A 12 -10.83 33.60 27.82
C THR A 12 -9.85 33.07 26.78
N THR A 13 -9.12 32.02 27.11
CA THR A 13 -8.34 31.26 26.14
C THR A 13 -9.28 30.54 25.19
N LEU A 14 -9.38 31.04 23.95
CA LEU A 14 -9.97 30.33 22.83
C LEU A 14 -9.18 29.04 22.58
N LEU A 15 -9.74 27.91 23.00
CA LEU A 15 -9.28 26.60 22.56
C LEU A 15 -9.66 26.43 21.08
N PRO A 16 -8.72 26.12 20.18
CA PRO A 16 -9.09 25.74 18.83
C PRO A 16 -9.76 24.36 18.89
N ALA A 17 -10.97 24.25 18.34
CA ALA A 17 -11.61 22.97 18.13
C ALA A 17 -10.81 22.22 17.06
N VAL A 18 -9.97 21.28 17.48
CA VAL A 18 -9.33 20.32 16.57
C VAL A 18 -10.42 19.37 16.11
N THR A 19 -10.90 19.55 14.88
CA THR A 19 -11.75 18.57 14.22
C THR A 19 -10.89 17.36 13.89
N LEU A 20 -11.05 16.27 14.65
CA LEU A 20 -10.44 14.98 14.33
C LEU A 20 -11.16 14.41 13.10
N GLN A 21 -10.61 14.68 11.92
CA GLN A 21 -11.11 14.11 10.69
C GLN A 21 -10.80 12.62 10.71
N ALA A 22 -11.83 11.80 11.01
CA ALA A 22 -11.72 10.36 10.87
C ALA A 22 -11.36 10.05 9.42
N ALA A 23 -10.18 9.45 9.21
CA ALA A 23 -9.79 8.94 7.92
C ALA A 23 -10.86 7.95 7.47
N GLN A 24 -11.48 8.18 6.31
CA GLN A 24 -12.39 7.20 5.73
C GLN A 24 -11.56 5.96 5.38
N GLU A 25 -11.66 4.92 6.22
CA GLU A 25 -11.12 3.61 5.87
C GLU A 25 -11.86 3.10 4.65
N ILE A 26 -11.13 2.92 3.55
CA ILE A 26 -11.68 2.30 2.35
C ILE A 26 -11.82 0.81 2.64
N GLU A 27 -13.06 0.35 2.72
CA GLU A 27 -13.37 -1.07 2.81
C GLU A 27 -12.76 -1.79 1.60
N THR A 28 -11.82 -2.69 1.87
CA THR A 28 -11.12 -3.45 0.82
C THR A 28 -11.59 -4.89 0.87
N VAL A 29 -12.40 -5.27 -0.11
CA VAL A 29 -12.85 -6.64 -0.33
C VAL A 29 -11.94 -7.29 -1.37
N ALA A 30 -11.41 -8.47 -1.06
CA ALA A 30 -10.54 -9.21 -1.98
C ALA A 30 -11.25 -10.46 -2.49
N VAL A 31 -11.23 -10.66 -3.80
CA VAL A 31 -11.71 -11.87 -4.47
C VAL A 31 -10.50 -12.56 -5.11
N ILE A 32 -9.87 -13.47 -4.38
CA ILE A 32 -8.63 -14.13 -4.80
C ILE A 32 -8.77 -15.64 -4.63
N ALA A 33 -8.58 -16.40 -5.71
CA ALA A 33 -8.59 -17.87 -5.78
C ALA A 33 -9.91 -18.59 -5.41
N SER A 34 -10.56 -18.22 -4.30
CA SER A 34 -11.84 -18.79 -3.83
C SER A 34 -13.07 -18.31 -4.62
N ARG A 35 -12.92 -17.21 -5.39
CA ARG A 35 -14.00 -16.53 -6.14
C ARG A 35 -15.16 -16.06 -5.27
N THR A 36 -14.98 -16.01 -3.96
CA THR A 36 -15.92 -15.46 -3.00
C THR A 36 -15.34 -14.20 -2.38
N GLU A 37 -16.19 -13.20 -2.14
CA GLU A 37 -15.80 -11.97 -1.46
C GLU A 37 -15.50 -12.25 0.01
N GLN A 38 -14.29 -11.89 0.45
CA GLN A 38 -13.86 -12.02 1.83
C GLN A 38 -13.07 -10.78 2.27
N PRO A 39 -13.20 -10.35 3.53
CA PRO A 39 -12.34 -9.30 4.07
C PRO A 39 -10.89 -9.81 4.13
N LEU A 40 -9.92 -8.93 3.92
CA LEU A 40 -8.49 -9.28 3.96
C LEU A 40 -8.08 -9.94 5.28
N SER A 41 -8.71 -9.57 6.40
CA SER A 41 -8.46 -10.15 7.72
C SER A 41 -8.88 -11.62 7.87
N ALA A 42 -9.81 -12.10 7.04
CA ALA A 42 -10.28 -13.48 7.06
C ALA A 42 -9.50 -14.41 6.11
N ILE A 43 -8.55 -13.87 5.34
CA ILE A 43 -7.76 -14.64 4.38
C ILE A 43 -6.50 -15.19 5.08
N SER A 44 -6.36 -16.51 5.15
CA SER A 44 -5.20 -17.18 5.77
C SER A 44 -3.95 -17.20 4.88
N ASN A 45 -4.02 -16.67 3.66
CA ASN A 45 -2.92 -16.61 2.70
C ASN A 45 -2.20 -15.24 2.76
N SER A 46 -0.94 -15.21 2.35
CA SER A 46 -0.22 -13.94 2.12
C SER A 46 -0.81 -13.23 0.89
N VAL A 47 -1.32 -12.02 1.09
CA VAL A 47 -1.93 -11.19 0.05
C VAL A 47 -1.22 -9.83 0.02
N SER A 48 -0.91 -9.35 -1.19
CA SER A 48 -0.41 -8.00 -1.43
C SER A 48 -1.41 -7.24 -2.30
N VAL A 49 -1.75 -6.01 -1.92
CA VAL A 49 -2.66 -5.13 -2.65
C VAL A 49 -1.90 -3.86 -3.03
N ILE A 50 -1.95 -3.50 -4.32
CA ILE A 50 -1.47 -2.20 -4.80
C ILE A 50 -2.69 -1.31 -5.03
N GLY A 51 -2.85 -0.29 -4.19
CA GLY A 51 -3.98 0.63 -4.24
C GLY A 51 -3.92 1.60 -5.42
N ALA A 52 -5.05 2.26 -5.72
CA ALA A 52 -5.16 3.21 -6.84
C ALA A 52 -4.19 4.40 -6.72
N GLN A 53 -3.97 4.91 -5.51
CA GLN A 53 -3.04 6.00 -5.24
C GLN A 53 -1.59 5.56 -5.50
N GLN A 54 -1.24 4.34 -5.11
CA GLN A 54 0.08 3.78 -5.41
C GLN A 54 0.25 3.60 -6.91
N LEU A 55 -0.73 3.03 -7.62
CA LEU A 55 -0.66 2.89 -9.07
C LEU A 55 -0.49 4.24 -9.78
N LYS A 56 -1.20 5.29 -9.34
CA LYS A 56 -1.03 6.65 -9.88
C LYS A 56 0.36 7.23 -9.63
N LEU A 57 0.97 6.94 -8.47
CA LEU A 57 2.33 7.38 -8.16
C LEU A 57 3.39 6.62 -8.96
N ILE A 58 3.12 5.34 -9.26
CA ILE A 58 4.03 4.50 -10.04
C ILE A 58 4.00 4.91 -11.51
N ASP A 59 2.83 5.30 -12.02
CA ASP A 59 2.60 5.66 -13.43
C ASP A 59 3.23 4.65 -14.39
N ALA A 60 2.97 3.37 -14.11
CA ALA A 60 3.65 2.26 -14.76
C ALA A 60 3.33 2.20 -16.26
N VAL A 61 4.37 2.20 -17.10
CA VAL A 61 4.23 1.92 -18.53
C VAL A 61 4.10 0.40 -18.76
N HIS A 62 4.70 -0.41 -17.89
CA HIS A 62 4.62 -1.86 -17.92
C HIS A 62 4.34 -2.45 -16.53
N VAL A 63 3.56 -3.53 -16.47
CA VAL A 63 3.11 -4.17 -15.20
C VAL A 63 4.25 -4.55 -14.24
N SER A 64 5.43 -4.87 -14.78
CA SER A 64 6.64 -5.14 -13.99
C SER A 64 7.01 -4.00 -13.04
N GLU A 65 6.80 -2.75 -13.44
CA GLU A 65 7.13 -1.56 -12.63
C GLU A 65 6.25 -1.46 -11.37
N ALA A 66 5.01 -1.94 -11.45
CA ALA A 66 4.15 -2.09 -10.28
C ALA A 66 4.51 -3.34 -9.47
N LEU A 67 4.71 -4.48 -10.14
CA LEU A 67 4.90 -5.77 -9.47
C LEU A 67 6.27 -5.96 -8.81
N HIS A 68 7.31 -5.19 -9.16
CA HIS A 68 8.58 -5.18 -8.43
C HIS A 68 8.44 -4.75 -6.95
N ARG A 69 7.30 -4.17 -6.55
CA ARG A 69 6.99 -3.84 -5.14
C ARG A 69 6.30 -4.99 -4.38
N VAL A 70 5.88 -6.04 -5.09
CA VAL A 70 5.19 -7.18 -4.48
C VAL A 70 6.22 -8.24 -4.08
N PRO A 71 6.30 -8.62 -2.80
CA PRO A 71 7.24 -9.63 -2.36
C PRO A 71 6.93 -10.99 -3.00
N GLY A 72 7.97 -11.67 -3.47
CA GLY A 72 7.83 -12.98 -4.10
C GLY A 72 7.21 -12.95 -5.50
N ALA A 73 7.05 -11.79 -6.13
CA ALA A 73 6.74 -11.67 -7.55
C ALA A 73 7.88 -10.91 -8.27
N TRP A 74 8.32 -11.44 -9.40
CA TRP A 74 9.33 -10.82 -10.24
C TRP A 74 8.96 -10.97 -11.71
N ILE A 75 9.15 -9.93 -12.51
CA ILE A 75 8.92 -9.98 -13.95
C ILE A 75 10.16 -9.45 -14.66
N SER A 76 10.88 -10.34 -15.34
CA SER A 76 11.98 -9.95 -16.21
C SER A 76 11.45 -9.60 -17.59
N ARG A 77 11.75 -8.39 -18.06
CA ARG A 77 11.36 -7.90 -19.40
C ARG A 77 12.26 -8.53 -20.46
N GLY A 78 11.66 -9.11 -21.50
CA GLY A 78 12.35 -9.46 -22.75
C GLY A 78 12.35 -8.30 -23.74
N ASN A 79 12.25 -8.59 -25.03
CA ASN A 79 12.19 -7.62 -26.13
C ASN A 79 10.83 -6.89 -26.26
N GLY A 80 10.24 -6.46 -25.13
CA GLY A 80 9.05 -5.61 -25.10
C GLY A 80 7.71 -6.34 -25.04
N GLN A 81 7.51 -7.41 -25.81
CA GLN A 81 6.27 -8.21 -25.81
C GLN A 81 6.35 -9.50 -25.00
N GLU A 82 7.56 -9.92 -24.63
CA GLU A 82 7.79 -11.11 -23.84
C GLU A 82 8.25 -10.73 -22.45
N HIS A 83 7.82 -11.51 -21.46
CA HIS A 83 8.33 -11.41 -20.11
C HIS A 83 8.43 -12.79 -19.47
N LEU A 84 9.39 -12.94 -18.58
CA LEU A 84 9.52 -14.13 -17.74
C LEU A 84 9.01 -13.79 -16.34
N THR A 85 7.87 -14.37 -15.98
CA THR A 85 7.26 -14.19 -14.67
C THR A 85 7.80 -15.24 -13.70
N ALA A 86 8.25 -14.78 -12.54
CA ALA A 86 8.74 -15.58 -11.45
C ALA A 86 7.86 -15.34 -10.21
N ILE A 87 7.37 -16.41 -9.60
CA ILE A 87 6.58 -16.38 -8.37
C ILE A 87 7.26 -17.27 -7.34
N ARG A 88 7.52 -16.74 -6.14
CA ARG A 88 8.24 -17.37 -5.02
C ARG A 88 9.73 -17.71 -5.27
N SER A 89 10.21 -17.71 -6.51
CA SER A 89 11.63 -17.86 -6.86
C SER A 89 11.94 -17.05 -8.11
N PRO A 90 13.06 -16.29 -8.17
CA PRO A 90 13.46 -15.54 -9.35
C PRO A 90 13.86 -16.46 -10.51
N VAL A 91 13.82 -15.91 -11.73
CA VAL A 91 14.36 -16.58 -12.92
C VAL A 91 15.87 -16.42 -12.91
N LEU A 92 16.58 -17.54 -12.79
CA LEU A 92 18.04 -17.57 -12.81
C LEU A 92 18.53 -17.74 -14.26
N THR A 93 19.60 -17.04 -14.61
CA THR A 93 20.23 -17.12 -15.94
C THR A 93 21.66 -17.63 -15.80
N GLY A 94 22.15 -18.37 -16.80
CA GLY A 94 23.47 -19.00 -16.80
C GLY A 94 23.45 -20.53 -16.65
N PRO A 95 24.61 -21.19 -16.72
CA PRO A 95 24.71 -22.64 -16.57
C PRO A 95 24.23 -23.10 -15.19
N GLY A 96 23.40 -24.15 -15.14
CA GLY A 96 22.84 -24.69 -13.90
C GLY A 96 21.54 -24.04 -13.42
N SER A 97 20.94 -23.11 -14.18
CA SER A 97 19.71 -22.43 -13.76
C SER A 97 18.45 -23.31 -13.80
N CYS A 98 18.43 -24.38 -14.59
CA CYS A 98 17.23 -25.20 -14.86
C CYS A 98 16.68 -25.97 -13.64
N GLY A 99 17.33 -25.92 -12.47
CA GLY A 99 16.84 -26.53 -11.23
C GLY A 99 17.16 -25.72 -9.99
N ALA A 100 17.58 -24.46 -10.15
CA ALA A 100 18.00 -23.63 -9.04
C ALA A 100 16.78 -22.87 -8.47
N PHE A 101 16.58 -23.02 -7.15
CA PHE A 101 15.55 -22.32 -6.39
C PHE A 101 16.21 -21.39 -5.40
N TYR A 102 15.62 -20.22 -5.18
CA TYR A 102 16.02 -19.36 -4.10
C TYR A 102 15.60 -19.98 -2.76
N MET A 103 16.58 -20.41 -1.95
CA MET A 103 16.37 -20.89 -0.58
C MET A 103 16.91 -19.82 0.37
N ALA A 104 16.03 -19.08 1.03
CA ALA A 104 16.34 -18.10 2.06
C ALA A 104 15.30 -18.14 3.18
#